data_AF-A0A2V6H8B1-F1
#
_entry.id   AF-A0A2V6H8B1-F1
#
_cell.length_a   1.000
_cell.length_b   1.000
_cell.length_c   1.000
_cell.angle_alpha   90.00
_cell.angle_beta   90.00
_cell.angle_gamma   90.00
#
_symmetry.space_group_name_H-M   'P 1'
#
loop_
_entity.id
_entity.type
_entity.pdbx_description
1 polymer ?
#
loop_
_entity_poly.entity_id
_entity_poly.type
_entity_poly.pdbx_seq_one_letter_code
_entity_poly.pdbx_strand_id
1 'polypeptide(L)'
;MKPIFAILGVIVATTCLASTGEKLPDAQIKRKLLGYWKSPRHGYLIKSDGIMYMLPRKYATTTNRWDVRGGRFYQDGGACEIVTLTDKKFVYRDSRGTYALTRSTKEEADPE
;
A
#
# COMPACT_ATOMS: atom_id res chain seq x y z
N MET A 1 51.82 46.95 -9.54
CA MET A 1 50.70 46.57 -8.64
C MET A 1 49.80 45.60 -9.40
N LYS A 2 49.38 44.50 -8.75
CA LYS A 2 48.77 43.29 -9.35
C LYS A 2 47.32 43.49 -9.82
N PRO A 3 46.87 42.92 -10.96
CA PRO A 3 45.45 42.76 -11.24
C PRO A 3 44.88 41.54 -10.49
N ILE A 4 43.79 41.74 -9.75
CA ILE A 4 43.04 40.69 -9.07
C ILE A 4 42.02 40.13 -10.07
N PHE A 5 42.24 38.90 -10.54
CA PHE A 5 41.25 38.12 -11.29
C PHE A 5 40.30 37.47 -10.28
N ALA A 6 39.04 37.91 -10.26
CA ALA A 6 37.99 37.23 -9.52
C ALA A 6 37.48 36.04 -10.36
N ILE A 7 37.80 34.82 -9.93
CA ILE A 7 37.37 33.58 -10.60
C ILE A 7 35.95 33.25 -10.18
N LEU A 8 35.07 33.16 -11.18
CA LEU A 8 33.69 32.73 -11.13
C LEU A 8 33.62 31.22 -10.78
N GLY A 9 33.20 30.89 -9.55
CA GLY A 9 32.96 29.51 -9.14
C GLY A 9 31.53 29.07 -9.47
N VAL A 10 31.33 28.40 -10.60
CA VAL A 10 30.07 27.70 -10.89
C VAL A 10 30.11 26.36 -10.17
N ILE A 11 29.35 26.24 -9.08
CA ILE A 11 29.11 24.96 -8.40
C ILE A 11 28.10 24.19 -9.23
N VAL A 12 28.58 23.22 -10.01
CA VAL A 12 27.73 22.21 -10.65
C VAL A 12 27.29 21.26 -9.53
N ALA A 13 26.09 21.48 -9.01
CA ALA A 13 25.43 20.54 -8.10
C ALA A 13 25.01 19.31 -8.91
N THR A 14 25.83 18.27 -8.88
CA THR A 14 25.51 16.95 -9.42
C THR A 14 24.32 16.39 -8.64
N THR A 15 23.10 16.58 -9.16
CA THR A 15 21.91 15.91 -8.64
C THR A 15 22.04 14.42 -8.96
N CYS A 16 22.41 13.62 -7.97
CA CYS A 16 22.23 12.18 -8.00
C CYS A 16 20.73 11.89 -8.15
N LEU A 17 20.29 11.63 -9.38
CA LEU A 17 19.00 11.01 -9.65
C LEU A 17 19.08 9.58 -9.11
N ALA A 18 18.76 9.42 -7.82
CA ALA A 18 18.41 8.12 -7.29
C ALA A 18 17.21 7.62 -8.09
N SER A 19 17.42 6.53 -8.83
CA SER A 19 16.37 5.72 -9.44
C SER A 19 15.45 5.24 -8.33
N THR A 20 14.49 6.09 -7.97
CA THR A 20 13.46 5.79 -6.99
C THR A 20 12.45 4.97 -7.79
N GLY A 21 12.54 3.64 -7.72
CA GLY A 21 11.56 2.76 -8.34
C GLY A 21 10.17 3.30 -8.04
N GLU A 22 9.46 3.73 -9.09
CA GLU A 22 8.31 4.62 -8.97
C GLU A 22 7.20 3.88 -8.20
N LYS A 23 7.05 4.20 -6.91
CA LYS A 23 5.98 3.63 -6.10
C LYS A 23 4.66 4.17 -6.65
N LEU A 24 3.69 3.28 -6.85
CA LEU A 24 2.35 3.67 -7.28
C LEU A 24 1.83 4.80 -6.38
N PRO A 25 1.20 5.86 -6.92
CA PRO A 25 0.57 6.89 -6.12
C PRO A 25 -0.46 6.31 -5.15
N ASP A 26 -0.56 6.88 -3.95
CA ASP A 26 -1.46 6.38 -2.89
C ASP A 26 -2.91 6.21 -3.38
N ALA A 27 -3.41 7.15 -4.18
CA ALA A 27 -4.75 7.08 -4.76
C ALA A 27 -4.95 5.86 -5.67
N GLN A 28 -3.92 5.46 -6.41
CA GLN A 28 -3.97 4.29 -7.29
C GLN A 28 -3.93 2.99 -6.49
N ILE A 29 -3.12 2.93 -5.43
CA ILE A 29 -3.08 1.80 -4.49
C ILE A 29 -4.44 1.65 -3.81
N LYS A 30 -4.98 2.74 -3.24
CA LYS A 30 -6.31 2.76 -2.60
C LYS A 30 -7.37 2.22 -3.53
N ARG A 31 -7.44 2.71 -4.78
CA ARG A 31 -8.38 2.21 -5.79
C ARG A 31 -8.23 0.72 -6.05
N LYS A 32 -7.00 0.20 -6.16
CA LYS A 32 -6.76 -1.24 -6.38
C LYS A 32 -7.18 -2.08 -5.18
N LEU A 33 -7.05 -1.58 -3.96
CA LEU A 33 -7.42 -2.29 -2.74
C LEU A 33 -8.93 -2.43 -2.53
N LEU A 34 -9.75 -1.51 -3.05
CA LEU A 34 -11.19 -1.57 -2.85
C LEU A 34 -11.80 -2.87 -3.42
N GLY A 35 -12.77 -3.43 -2.69
CA GLY A 35 -13.55 -4.59 -3.10
C GLY A 35 -13.37 -5.83 -2.22
N TYR A 36 -13.81 -6.98 -2.74
CA TYR A 36 -13.79 -8.25 -2.05
C TYR A 36 -12.47 -8.99 -2.28
N TRP A 37 -11.98 -9.58 -1.20
CA TRP A 37 -10.73 -10.30 -1.13
C TRP A 37 -10.90 -11.56 -0.30
N LYS A 38 -10.06 -12.57 -0.54
CA LYS A 38 -10.09 -13.84 0.17
C LYS A 38 -8.69 -14.29 0.55
N SER A 39 -8.57 -14.75 1.79
CA SER A 39 -7.45 -15.57 2.26
C SER A 39 -7.93 -17.02 2.37
N PRO A 40 -7.03 -18.00 2.58
CA PRO A 40 -7.46 -19.38 2.84
C PRO A 40 -8.42 -19.54 4.03
N ARG A 41 -8.42 -18.60 4.99
CA ARG A 41 -9.24 -18.70 6.21
C ARG A 41 -10.52 -17.86 6.17
N HIS A 42 -10.42 -16.64 5.65
CA HIS A 42 -11.49 -15.63 5.74
C HIS A 42 -11.59 -14.78 4.48
N GLY A 43 -12.80 -14.30 4.21
CA GLY A 43 -13.05 -13.22 3.27
C GLY A 43 -12.84 -11.85 3.91
N TYR A 44 -12.62 -10.83 3.09
CA TYR A 44 -12.51 -9.45 3.51
C TYR A 44 -13.16 -8.51 2.49
N LEU A 45 -13.85 -7.48 2.97
CA LEU A 45 -14.32 -6.35 2.17
C LEU A 45 -13.54 -5.11 2.58
N ILE A 46 -12.75 -4.57 1.66
CA ILE A 46 -12.03 -3.31 1.85
C ILE A 46 -12.87 -2.19 1.22
N LYS A 47 -13.41 -1.28 2.05
CA LYS A 47 -14.28 -0.18 1.61
C LYS A 47 -13.56 1.16 1.64
N SER A 48 -14.06 2.11 0.85
CA SER A 48 -13.53 3.48 0.75
C SER A 48 -13.76 4.34 2.01
N ASP A 49 -14.53 3.84 2.98
CA ASP A 49 -14.72 4.44 4.31
C ASP A 49 -13.49 4.26 5.23
N GLY A 50 -12.44 3.60 4.75
CA GLY A 50 -11.25 3.31 5.54
C GLY A 50 -11.40 2.08 6.43
N ILE A 51 -12.42 1.25 6.21
CA ILE A 51 -12.66 0.03 6.97
C ILE A 51 -12.48 -1.23 6.11
N MET A 52 -11.79 -2.21 6.68
CA MET A 52 -11.61 -3.56 6.18
C MET A 52 -12.41 -4.50 7.07
N TYR A 53 -13.51 -5.01 6.53
CA TYR A 53 -14.43 -5.89 7.23
C TYR A 53 -14.02 -7.34 6.99
N MET A 54 -13.83 -8.12 8.05
CA MET A 54 -13.78 -9.57 7.96
C MET A 54 -15.17 -10.11 7.55
N LEU A 55 -15.16 -11.17 6.74
CA LEU A 55 -16.33 -11.84 6.20
C LEU A 55 -16.27 -13.37 6.45
N PRO A 56 -17.42 -14.05 6.57
CA PRO A 56 -18.78 -13.48 6.47
C PRO A 56 -19.17 -12.63 7.69
N ARG A 57 -20.01 -11.61 7.50
CA ARG A 57 -20.30 -10.63 8.58
C ARG A 57 -20.92 -11.26 9.83
N LYS A 58 -21.71 -12.31 9.69
CA LYS A 58 -22.33 -13.05 10.80
C LYS A 58 -21.33 -13.72 11.76
N TYR A 59 -20.12 -14.05 11.28
CA TYR A 59 -19.07 -14.72 12.07
C TYR A 59 -17.82 -13.85 12.22
N ALA A 60 -17.88 -12.59 11.81
CA ALA A 60 -16.75 -11.69 11.83
C ALA A 60 -16.37 -11.32 13.27
N THR A 61 -15.13 -11.59 13.65
CA THR A 61 -14.58 -11.22 14.97
C THR A 61 -13.75 -9.94 14.91
N THR A 62 -13.44 -9.45 13.71
CA THR A 62 -12.60 -8.27 13.52
C THR A 62 -13.19 -7.29 12.51
N THR A 63 -12.81 -6.02 12.69
CA THR A 63 -13.04 -4.92 11.75
C THR A 63 -11.83 -4.00 11.89
N ASN A 64 -11.05 -3.89 10.83
CA ASN A 64 -9.77 -3.18 10.87
C ASN A 64 -9.90 -1.84 10.16
N ARG A 65 -9.24 -0.80 10.67
CA ARG A 65 -9.05 0.45 9.92
C ARG A 65 -7.92 0.27 8.93
N TRP A 66 -8.01 0.88 7.77
CA TRP A 66 -6.95 0.85 6.78
C TRP A 66 -6.71 2.20 6.12
N ASP A 67 -5.48 2.42 5.68
CA ASP A 67 -5.10 3.58 4.89
C ASP A 67 -3.88 3.24 4.01
N VAL A 68 -3.56 4.12 3.06
CA VAL A 68 -2.31 4.11 2.29
C VAL A 68 -1.68 5.48 2.36
N ARG A 69 -0.41 5.53 2.76
CA ARG A 69 0.38 6.76 2.86
C ARG A 69 1.81 6.49 2.39
N GLY A 70 2.32 7.27 1.45
CA GLY A 70 3.69 7.15 0.95
C GLY A 70 4.00 5.79 0.34
N GLY A 71 3.02 5.18 -0.35
CA GLY A 71 3.12 3.88 -1.00
C GLY A 71 3.09 2.69 -0.04
N ARG A 72 2.75 2.89 1.24
CA ARG A 72 2.65 1.82 2.25
C ARG A 72 1.21 1.60 2.68
N PHE A 73 0.84 0.34 2.89
CA PHE A 73 -0.43 -0.04 3.48
C PHE A 73 -0.34 0.12 5.00
N TYR A 74 -1.40 0.60 5.63
CA TYR A 74 -1.52 0.65 7.09
C TYR A 74 -2.77 -0.09 7.51
N GLN A 75 -2.64 -0.98 8.49
CA GLN A 75 -3.77 -1.69 9.11
C GLN A 75 -3.77 -1.40 10.62
N ASP A 76 -4.86 -0.82 11.12
CA ASP A 76 -4.99 -0.33 12.50
C ASP A 76 -3.82 0.55 12.95
N GLY A 77 -3.27 1.34 12.01
CA GLY A 77 -2.10 2.21 12.24
C GLY A 77 -0.74 1.51 12.13
N GLY A 78 -0.71 0.17 12.10
CA GLY A 78 0.52 -0.61 11.86
C GLY A 78 0.96 -0.51 10.40
N ALA A 79 2.23 -0.17 10.16
CA ALA A 79 2.77 -0.05 8.82
C ALA A 79 3.07 -1.44 8.22
N CYS A 80 2.51 -1.68 7.03
CA CYS A 80 2.74 -2.89 6.25
C CYS A 80 3.47 -2.54 4.94
N GLU A 81 4.41 -3.40 4.57
CA GLU A 81 5.01 -3.39 3.23
C GLU A 81 4.06 -4.03 2.23
N ILE A 82 3.77 -3.35 1.11
CA ILE A 82 3.06 -3.95 -0.01
C ILE A 82 4.07 -4.72 -0.85
N VAL A 83 3.99 -6.05 -0.83
CA VAL A 83 4.89 -6.95 -1.58
C VAL A 83 4.37 -7.16 -2.99
N THR A 84 3.06 -7.25 -3.17
CA THR A 84 2.43 -7.39 -4.49
C THR A 84 1.05 -6.76 -4.45
N LEU A 85 0.73 -5.92 -5.43
CA LEU A 85 -0.62 -5.41 -5.63
C LEU A 85 -0.98 -5.42 -7.12
N THR A 86 -1.86 -6.33 -7.49
CA THR A 86 -2.44 -6.45 -8.83
C THR A 86 -3.95 -6.48 -8.72
N ASP A 87 -4.65 -6.55 -9.86
CA ASP A 87 -6.11 -6.64 -9.84
C ASP A 87 -6.61 -8.00 -9.30
N LYS A 88 -5.71 -8.98 -9.13
CA LYS A 88 -6.00 -10.36 -8.67
C LYS A 88 -5.35 -10.73 -7.34
N LYS A 89 -4.25 -10.07 -6.95
CA LYS A 89 -3.47 -10.43 -5.75
C LYS A 89 -3.10 -9.20 -4.95
N PHE A 90 -3.28 -9.29 -3.64
CA PHE A 90 -2.76 -8.33 -2.68
C PHE A 90 -1.95 -9.09 -1.62
N VAL A 91 -0.64 -8.89 -1.64
CA VAL A 91 0.30 -9.49 -0.69
C VAL A 91 0.97 -8.37 0.08
N TYR A 92 0.89 -8.42 1.40
CA TYR A 92 1.54 -7.46 2.29
C TYR A 92 2.23 -8.15 3.45
N ARG A 93 3.17 -7.45 4.07
CA ARG A 93 3.99 -7.97 5.16
C ARG A 93 4.04 -6.99 6.32
N ASP A 94 3.91 -7.50 7.54
CA ASP A 94 4.18 -6.78 8.77
C ASP A 94 5.16 -7.59 9.66
N SER A 95 5.35 -7.18 10.92
CA SER A 95 6.25 -7.87 11.87
C SER A 95 5.77 -9.27 12.27
N ARG A 96 4.51 -9.62 12.02
CA ARG A 96 3.90 -10.92 12.36
C ARG A 96 3.97 -11.90 11.20
N GLY A 97 4.11 -11.43 9.96
CA GLY A 97 4.30 -12.31 8.81
C GLY A 97 3.90 -11.71 7.47
N THR A 98 3.75 -12.59 6.47
CA THR A 98 3.28 -12.25 5.13
C THR A 98 1.86 -12.76 4.95
N TYR A 99 0.99 -11.87 4.45
CA TYR A 99 -0.43 -12.12 4.23
C TYR A 99 -0.72 -12.04 2.74
N ALA A 100 -1.39 -13.04 2.21
CA ALA A 100 -1.76 -13.10 0.80
C ALA A 100 -3.28 -13.16 0.66
N LEU A 101 -3.83 -12.21 -0.08
CA LEU A 101 -5.23 -12.11 -0.45
C LEU A 101 -5.37 -12.24 -1.96
N THR A 102 -6.37 -13.01 -2.40
CA THR A 102 -6.79 -13.09 -3.81
C THR A 102 -8.09 -12.32 -3.99
N ARG A 103 -8.24 -11.65 -5.13
CA ARG A 103 -9.50 -11.00 -5.50
C ARG A 103 -10.63 -12.04 -5.50
N SER A 104 -11.80 -11.66 -5.01
CA SER A 104 -12.96 -12.54 -4.89
C SER A 104 -14.23 -11.79 -5.27
N THR A 105 -15.34 -12.51 -5.40
CA THR A 105 -16.68 -11.91 -5.47
C THR A 105 -17.28 -11.77 -4.06
N LYS A 106 -18.47 -11.15 -3.96
CA LYS A 106 -19.21 -11.09 -2.69
C LYS A 106 -19.58 -12.49 -2.22
N GLU A 107 -20.11 -13.32 -3.12
CA GLU A 107 -20.64 -14.65 -2.86
C GLU A 107 -19.55 -15.61 -2.34
N GLU A 108 -18.33 -15.48 -2.86
CA GLU A 108 -17.19 -16.30 -2.44
C GLU A 108 -16.57 -15.86 -1.11
N ALA A 109 -16.63 -14.57 -0.78
CA ALA A 109 -15.99 -13.97 0.39
C ALA A 109 -16.95 -13.83 1.59
N ASP A 110 -18.24 -13.61 1.33
CA ASP A 110 -19.33 -13.46 2.30
C ASP A 110 -20.48 -14.42 1.93
N PRO A 111 -20.25 -15.75 1.98
CA PRO A 111 -21.33 -16.71 1.79
C PRO A 111 -22.34 -16.58 2.94
N GLU A 112 -23.62 -16.64 2.59
CA GLU A 112 -24.74 -16.44 3.52
C GLU A 112 -24.77 -17.39 4.72
#